data_AF-A0A7V7WGT3-F1
#
_entry.id   AF-A0A7V7WGT3-F1
#
_cell.length_a   1.000
_cell.length_b   1.000
_cell.length_c   1.000
_cell.angle_alpha   90.00
_cell.angle_beta   90.00
_cell.angle_gamma   90.00
#
_symmetry.space_group_name_H-M   'P 1'
#
loop_
_entity.id
_entity.type
_entity.pdbx_description
1 polymer ?
#
loop_
_entity_poly.entity_id
_entity_poly.type
_entity_poly.pdbx_seq_one_letter_code
_entity_poly.pdbx_strand_id
1 'polypeptide(L)'
;LGHTRAELAAWATARKLAWIEDESNADRRLRRNALRHDISPRLAEHFPGYPQTLSRSARHCAEAGELLRELAVLDGLPDDPHKGLRLFALAALSPPRARNLLRQFLLSAGLLAPSEARLEAFRLALASPRSDARSALLHQGVVVLRQGDRVVVAPQVQAFRRTWRGENALALPHGDLVFDTTPGQGLRAEFAHQGCTVVPCPRGARLVLASGQPGRPVRELLRQHGVPVWARDAWPVLQGEAGLLAVPGLGVAPEARTRGEAPGYVLRWVPAPTTGPSYAGSKASR
;
A
#
# COMPACT_ATOMS: atom_id res chain seq x y z
N LEU A 1 -15.61 17.94 21.42
CA LEU A 1 -15.38 19.40 21.54
C LEU A 1 -16.59 19.99 22.26
N GLY A 2 -16.41 20.43 23.51
CA GLY A 2 -17.51 20.80 24.42
C GLY A 2 -17.63 22.28 24.75
N HIS A 3 -16.90 23.16 24.05
CA HIS A 3 -16.90 24.60 24.31
C HIS A 3 -17.11 25.44 23.05
N THR A 4 -17.88 26.52 23.17
CA THR A 4 -18.13 27.48 22.09
C THR A 4 -16.96 28.46 21.92
N ARG A 5 -16.89 29.15 20.77
CA ARG A 5 -15.89 30.21 20.56
C ARG A 5 -16.04 31.34 21.58
N ALA A 6 -17.27 31.66 21.97
CA ALA A 6 -17.54 32.69 22.97
C ALA A 6 -17.00 32.28 24.36
N GLU A 7 -17.20 31.03 24.76
CA GLU A 7 -16.66 30.49 26.02
C GLU A 7 -15.13 30.49 26.05
N LEU A 8 -14.49 30.07 24.95
CA LEU A 8 -13.04 30.10 24.83
C LEU A 8 -12.47 31.53 24.82
N ALA A 9 -13.16 32.47 24.15
CA ALA A 9 -12.76 33.87 24.14
C ALA A 9 -12.90 34.51 25.53
N ALA A 10 -14.01 34.24 26.23
CA ALA A 10 -14.23 34.71 27.60
C ALA A 10 -13.16 34.15 28.56
N TRP A 11 -12.85 32.86 28.44
CA TRP A 11 -11.82 32.20 29.25
C TRP A 11 -10.41 32.75 28.98
N ALA A 12 -10.06 32.98 27.71
CA ALA A 12 -8.77 33.54 27.30
C ALA A 12 -8.62 34.99 27.77
N THR A 13 -9.69 35.78 27.68
CA THR A 13 -9.74 37.17 28.15
C THR A 13 -9.59 37.23 29.67
N ALA A 14 -10.31 36.37 30.40
CA ALA A 14 -10.21 36.28 31.87
C ALA A 14 -8.79 35.92 32.34
N ARG A 15 -8.01 35.20 31.51
CA ARG A 15 -6.62 34.83 31.78
C ARG A 15 -5.59 35.76 31.15
N LYS A 16 -6.01 36.86 30.52
CA LYS A 16 -5.13 37.84 29.85
C LYS A 16 -4.16 37.20 28.86
N LEU A 17 -4.61 36.15 28.16
CA LEU A 17 -3.79 35.51 27.13
C LEU A 17 -3.75 36.40 25.89
N ALA A 18 -2.54 36.63 25.37
CA ALA A 18 -2.38 37.22 24.04
C ALA A 18 -2.43 36.10 22.99
N TRP A 19 -3.19 36.30 21.91
CA TRP A 19 -3.21 35.41 20.76
C TRP A 19 -2.93 36.20 19.48
N ILE A 20 -2.34 35.52 18.50
CA ILE A 20 -2.04 36.09 17.18
C ILE A 20 -3.24 35.85 16.28
N GLU A 21 -3.77 36.91 15.67
CA GLU A 21 -4.76 36.78 14.60
C GLU A 21 -4.06 36.62 13.25
N ASP A 22 -4.06 35.40 12.73
CA ASP A 22 -3.53 35.10 11.40
C ASP A 22 -4.48 35.67 10.32
N GLU A 23 -3.95 36.52 9.43
CA GLU A 23 -4.64 37.18 8.32
C GLU A 23 -5.36 36.18 7.39
N SER A 24 -4.85 34.95 7.27
CA SER A 24 -5.48 33.88 6.49
C SER A 24 -6.85 33.45 7.03
N ASN A 25 -7.19 33.78 8.29
CA ASN A 25 -8.53 33.53 8.87
C ASN A 25 -9.62 34.44 8.27
N ALA A 26 -9.23 35.55 7.64
CA ALA A 26 -10.13 36.45 6.95
C ALA A 26 -10.28 36.11 5.46
N ASP A 27 -9.39 35.30 4.89
CA ASP A 27 -9.43 34.95 3.47
C ASP A 27 -10.63 34.04 3.15
N ARG A 28 -11.64 34.60 2.47
CA ARG A 28 -12.86 33.90 2.06
C ARG A 28 -12.69 33.00 0.83
N ARG A 29 -11.53 33.04 0.14
CA ARG A 29 -11.22 32.05 -0.91
C ARG A 29 -11.10 30.64 -0.34
N LEU A 30 -10.74 30.53 0.95
CA LEU A 30 -10.74 29.27 1.68
C LEU A 30 -12.18 28.89 2.04
N ARG A 31 -12.66 27.73 1.53
CA ARG A 31 -14.05 27.27 1.73
C ARG A 31 -14.50 27.22 3.19
N ARG A 32 -13.59 26.90 4.12
CA ARG A 32 -13.88 26.90 5.57
C ARG A 32 -14.21 28.30 6.09
N ASN A 33 -13.50 29.33 5.62
CA ASN A 33 -13.72 30.70 6.03
C ASN A 33 -14.98 31.27 5.38
N ALA A 34 -15.26 30.95 4.11
CA ALA A 34 -16.53 31.27 3.48
C ALA A 34 -17.72 30.66 4.25
N LEU A 35 -17.64 29.37 4.62
CA LEU A 35 -18.66 28.72 5.46
C LEU A 35 -18.85 29.43 6.81
N ARG A 36 -17.76 29.89 7.44
CA ARG A 36 -17.79 30.55 8.74
C ARG A 36 -18.35 31.98 8.67
N HIS A 37 -17.96 32.75 7.66
CA HIS A 37 -18.24 34.19 7.60
C HIS A 37 -19.49 34.51 6.77
N ASP A 38 -19.80 33.72 5.75
CA ASP A 38 -20.90 34.01 4.81
C ASP A 38 -22.15 33.17 5.08
N ILE A 39 -21.96 31.87 5.36
CA ILE A 39 -23.07 30.90 5.42
C ILE A 39 -23.56 30.69 6.85
N SER A 40 -22.64 30.48 7.80
CA SER A 40 -22.96 30.21 9.21
C SER A 40 -23.81 31.31 9.87
N PRO A 41 -23.54 32.62 9.68
CA PRO A 41 -24.36 33.66 10.29
C PRO A 41 -25.79 33.69 9.73
N ARG A 42 -25.95 33.49 8.41
CA ARG A 42 -27.27 33.42 7.76
C ARG A 42 -28.08 32.20 8.21
N LEU A 43 -27.41 31.07 8.45
CA LEU A 43 -28.06 29.90 9.06
C LEU A 43 -28.49 30.17 10.50
N ALA A 44 -27.70 30.89 11.28
CA ALA A 44 -28.04 31.23 12.66
C ALA A 44 -29.29 32.11 12.77
N GLU A 45 -29.49 33.01 11.80
CA GLU A 45 -30.65 33.91 11.75
C GLU A 45 -31.99 33.15 11.65
N HIS A 46 -32.05 32.12 10.80
CA HIS A 46 -33.26 31.31 10.63
C HIS A 46 -33.32 30.08 11.53
N PHE A 47 -32.15 29.55 11.95
CA PHE A 47 -32.03 28.32 12.74
C PHE A 47 -31.00 28.50 13.89
N PRO A 48 -31.37 29.16 15.00
CA PRO A 48 -30.43 29.50 16.08
C PRO A 48 -29.71 28.28 16.70
N GLY A 49 -30.37 27.12 16.70
CA GLY A 49 -29.82 25.85 17.23
C GLY A 49 -29.07 24.99 16.19
N TYR A 50 -28.77 25.51 15.00
CA TYR A 50 -28.09 24.74 13.96
C TYR A 50 -26.71 24.22 14.38
N PRO A 51 -25.86 24.95 15.14
CA PRO A 51 -24.53 24.45 15.49
C PRO A 51 -24.62 23.20 16.38
N GLN A 52 -25.51 23.20 17.37
CA GLN A 52 -25.74 22.06 18.26
C GLN A 52 -26.35 20.88 17.50
N THR A 53 -27.29 21.16 16.58
CA THR A 53 -27.91 20.13 15.74
C THR A 53 -26.88 19.48 14.81
N LEU A 54 -26.05 20.27 14.12
CA LEU A 54 -24.96 19.76 13.29
C LEU A 54 -23.93 18.97 14.12
N SER A 55 -23.57 19.46 15.30
CA SER A 55 -22.65 18.74 16.19
C SER A 55 -23.22 17.41 16.66
N ARG A 56 -24.53 17.35 16.97
CA ARG A 56 -25.21 16.11 17.35
C ARG A 56 -25.28 15.13 16.18
N SER A 57 -25.62 15.60 14.98
CA SER A 57 -25.60 14.77 13.77
C SER A 57 -24.20 14.24 13.48
N ALA A 58 -23.16 15.08 13.59
CA ALA A 58 -21.78 14.65 13.41
C ALA A 58 -21.37 13.56 14.43
N ARG A 59 -21.81 13.69 15.69
CA ARG A 59 -21.61 12.66 16.72
C ARG A 59 -22.31 11.35 16.36
N HIS A 60 -23.58 11.39 15.96
CA HIS A 60 -24.30 10.19 15.53
C HIS A 60 -23.66 9.54 14.29
N CYS A 61 -23.15 10.33 13.34
CA CYS A 61 -22.41 9.81 12.18
C CYS A 61 -21.09 9.15 12.59
N ALA A 62 -20.38 9.70 13.60
CA ALA A 62 -19.17 9.09 14.12
C ALA A 62 -19.48 7.76 14.82
N GLU A 63 -20.49 7.72 15.70
CA GLU A 63 -20.98 6.50 16.36
C GLU A 63 -21.41 5.45 15.33
N ALA A 64 -22.18 5.83 14.30
CA ALA A 64 -22.54 4.94 13.21
C ALA A 64 -21.31 4.45 12.43
N GLY A 65 -20.29 5.30 12.26
CA GLY A 65 -19.00 4.93 11.68
C GLY A 65 -18.32 3.82 12.46
N GLU A 66 -18.26 3.90 13.79
CA GLU A 66 -17.72 2.86 14.66
C GLU A 66 -18.47 1.53 14.50
N LEU A 67 -19.80 1.57 14.57
CA LEU A 67 -20.63 0.39 14.40
C LEU A 67 -20.44 -0.25 13.02
N LEU A 68 -20.23 0.54 11.96
CA LEU A 68 -19.90 0.03 10.63
C LEU A 68 -18.51 -0.64 10.59
N ARG A 69 -17.55 -0.19 11.40
CA ARG A 69 -16.25 -0.87 11.54
C ARG A 69 -16.40 -2.22 12.23
N GLU A 70 -17.14 -2.26 13.34
CA GLU A 70 -17.46 -3.51 14.05
C GLU A 70 -18.19 -4.50 13.15
N LEU A 71 -19.18 -4.02 12.39
CA LEU A 71 -19.93 -4.84 11.43
C LEU A 71 -19.01 -5.44 10.35
N ALA A 72 -18.02 -4.69 9.87
CA ALA A 72 -17.07 -5.22 8.89
C ALA A 72 -16.21 -6.36 9.46
N VAL A 73 -15.83 -6.29 10.74
CA VAL A 73 -15.12 -7.39 11.42
C VAL A 73 -15.99 -8.65 11.47
N LEU A 74 -17.27 -8.51 11.85
CA LEU A 74 -18.24 -9.61 11.82
C LEU A 74 -18.45 -10.17 10.41
N ASP A 75 -18.36 -9.30 9.39
CA ASP A 75 -18.48 -9.65 7.98
C ASP A 75 -17.21 -10.27 7.37
N GLY A 76 -16.16 -10.51 8.17
CA GLY A 76 -14.96 -11.23 7.75
C GLY A 76 -13.83 -10.34 7.25
N LEU A 77 -13.74 -9.10 7.75
CA LEU A 77 -12.54 -8.27 7.60
C LEU A 77 -11.33 -9.02 8.18
N PRO A 78 -10.21 -9.17 7.44
CA PRO A 78 -9.04 -9.87 7.95
C PRO A 78 -8.27 -9.02 8.97
N ASP A 79 -7.71 -9.66 9.99
CA ASP A 79 -6.83 -9.01 10.99
C ASP A 79 -5.56 -8.42 10.36
N ASP A 80 -5.09 -9.06 9.28
CA ASP A 80 -3.95 -8.63 8.48
C ASP A 80 -4.41 -8.40 7.03
N PRO A 81 -4.41 -7.14 6.54
CA PRO A 81 -4.84 -6.83 5.18
C PRO A 81 -3.98 -7.52 4.10
N HIS A 82 -2.72 -7.88 4.42
CA HIS A 82 -1.84 -8.58 3.49
C HIS A 82 -2.26 -10.03 3.21
N LYS A 83 -3.09 -10.62 4.10
CA LYS A 83 -3.71 -11.94 3.87
C LYS A 83 -4.86 -11.88 2.84
N GLY A 84 -5.32 -10.68 2.50
CA GLY A 84 -6.41 -10.45 1.56
C GLY A 84 -7.79 -10.77 2.11
N LEU A 85 -8.80 -10.13 1.53
CA LEU A 85 -10.20 -10.28 1.88
C LEU A 85 -10.82 -11.46 1.10
N ARG A 86 -11.58 -12.33 1.77
CA ARG A 86 -12.23 -13.48 1.11
C ARG A 86 -13.35 -13.02 0.18
N LEU A 87 -13.34 -13.45 -1.07
CA LEU A 87 -14.37 -13.11 -2.06
C LEU A 87 -15.75 -13.65 -1.68
N PHE A 88 -15.82 -14.86 -1.10
CA PHE A 88 -17.08 -15.42 -0.65
C PHE A 88 -17.75 -14.53 0.42
N ALA A 89 -16.97 -13.90 1.31
CA ALA A 89 -17.50 -12.97 2.30
C ALA A 89 -18.19 -11.78 1.60
N LEU A 90 -17.59 -11.22 0.55
CA LEU A 90 -18.24 -10.15 -0.23
C LEU A 90 -19.50 -10.64 -0.98
N ALA A 91 -19.44 -11.84 -1.56
CA ALA A 91 -20.53 -12.40 -2.36
C ALA A 91 -21.76 -12.79 -1.53
N ALA A 92 -21.57 -13.18 -0.27
CA ALA A 92 -22.64 -13.58 0.64
C ALA A 92 -23.41 -12.39 1.25
N LEU A 93 -22.93 -11.15 1.07
CA LEU A 93 -23.46 -9.94 1.70
C LEU A 93 -24.38 -9.15 0.76
N SER A 94 -25.29 -8.39 1.35
CA SER A 94 -26.05 -7.38 0.61
C SER A 94 -25.13 -6.29 0.04
N PRO A 95 -25.49 -5.61 -1.07
CA PRO A 95 -24.60 -4.61 -1.67
C PRO A 95 -24.11 -3.51 -0.71
N PRO A 96 -24.92 -2.95 0.22
CA PRO A 96 -24.44 -2.01 1.23
C PRO A 96 -23.39 -2.61 2.18
N ARG A 97 -23.58 -3.84 2.66
CA ARG A 97 -22.64 -4.52 3.57
C ARG A 97 -21.34 -4.89 2.85
N ALA A 98 -21.42 -5.41 1.63
CA ALA A 98 -20.24 -5.68 0.80
C ALA A 98 -19.41 -4.40 0.54
N ARG A 99 -20.06 -3.26 0.25
CA ARG A 99 -19.37 -1.97 0.10
C ARG A 99 -18.73 -1.51 1.41
N ASN A 100 -19.39 -1.70 2.54
CA ASN A 100 -18.82 -1.38 3.85
C ASN A 100 -17.58 -2.25 4.15
N LEU A 101 -17.69 -3.57 3.98
CA LEU A 101 -16.58 -4.50 4.16
C LEU A 101 -15.37 -4.14 3.27
N LEU A 102 -15.63 -3.87 1.99
CA LEU A 102 -14.58 -3.45 1.06
C LEU A 102 -13.95 -2.10 1.45
N ARG A 103 -14.75 -1.13 1.91
CA ARG A 103 -14.24 0.15 2.40
C ARG A 103 -13.30 -0.05 3.59
N GLN A 104 -13.72 -0.85 4.58
CA GLN A 104 -12.90 -1.10 5.77
C GLN A 104 -11.63 -1.88 5.43
N PHE A 105 -11.68 -2.81 4.48
CA PHE A 105 -10.50 -3.53 3.98
C PHE A 105 -9.46 -2.60 3.34
N LEU A 106 -9.91 -1.64 2.52
CA LEU A 106 -9.00 -0.68 1.90
C LEU A 106 -8.41 0.29 2.93
N LEU A 107 -9.21 0.72 3.91
CA LEU A 107 -8.75 1.54 5.03
C LEU A 107 -7.72 0.80 5.90
N SER A 108 -7.96 -0.48 6.23
CA SER A 108 -7.00 -1.28 7.01
C SER A 108 -5.70 -1.55 6.25
N ALA A 109 -5.75 -1.58 4.91
CA ALA A 109 -4.58 -1.60 4.04
C ALA A 109 -3.85 -0.24 3.93
N GLY A 110 -4.26 0.79 4.69
CA GLY A 110 -3.62 2.10 4.72
C GLY A 110 -4.01 3.04 3.56
N LEU A 111 -5.09 2.72 2.83
CA LEU A 111 -5.58 3.54 1.72
C LEU A 111 -6.64 4.52 2.20
N LEU A 112 -6.86 5.58 1.42
CA LEU A 112 -8.01 6.46 1.63
C LEU A 112 -9.32 5.74 1.25
N ALA A 113 -10.42 6.07 1.93
CA ALA A 113 -11.73 5.52 1.58
C ALA A 113 -12.10 5.91 0.13
N PRO A 114 -12.42 4.95 -0.75
CA PRO A 114 -12.89 5.28 -2.09
C PRO A 114 -14.28 5.92 -2.06
N SER A 115 -14.61 6.65 -3.12
CA SER A 115 -15.98 7.14 -3.33
C SER A 115 -16.98 5.99 -3.44
N GLU A 116 -18.25 6.27 -3.17
CA GLU A 116 -19.32 5.28 -3.28
C GLU A 116 -19.39 4.63 -4.67
N ALA A 117 -19.31 5.43 -5.73
CA ALA A 117 -19.28 4.97 -7.11
C ALA A 117 -18.07 4.03 -7.38
N ARG A 118 -16.91 4.34 -6.80
CA ARG A 118 -15.71 3.51 -6.96
C ARG A 118 -15.81 2.20 -6.18
N LEU A 119 -16.35 2.21 -4.96
CA LEU A 119 -16.62 0.99 -4.20
C LEU A 119 -17.59 0.06 -4.94
N GLU A 120 -18.62 0.62 -5.57
CA GLU A 120 -19.56 -0.17 -6.36
C GLU A 120 -18.91 -0.76 -7.62
N ALA A 121 -18.12 0.05 -8.34
CA ALA A 121 -17.33 -0.45 -9.47
C ALA A 121 -16.39 -1.59 -9.04
N PHE A 122 -15.77 -1.49 -7.87
CA PHE A 122 -14.91 -2.55 -7.33
C PHE A 122 -15.71 -3.81 -7.00
N ARG A 123 -16.85 -3.67 -6.33
CA ARG A 123 -17.73 -4.79 -6.00
C ARG A 123 -18.16 -5.56 -7.25
N LEU A 124 -18.59 -4.85 -8.29
CA LEU A 124 -19.01 -5.45 -9.56
C LEU A 124 -17.85 -6.12 -10.31
N ALA A 125 -16.70 -5.47 -10.39
CA ALA A 125 -15.53 -6.02 -11.05
C ALA A 125 -15.03 -7.30 -10.37
N LEU A 126 -14.98 -7.32 -9.03
CA LEU A 126 -14.51 -8.47 -8.24
C LEU A 126 -15.48 -9.66 -8.29
N ALA A 127 -16.78 -9.41 -8.46
CA ALA A 127 -17.79 -10.46 -8.61
C ALA A 127 -17.73 -11.18 -9.97
N SER A 128 -17.13 -10.56 -10.99
CA SER A 128 -17.04 -11.15 -12.33
C SER A 128 -16.13 -12.40 -12.34
N PRO A 129 -16.56 -13.56 -12.88
CA PRO A 129 -15.73 -14.74 -13.04
C PRO A 129 -14.53 -14.53 -13.98
N ARG A 130 -14.60 -13.51 -14.86
CA ARG A 130 -13.54 -13.14 -15.81
C ARG A 130 -12.48 -12.21 -15.19
N SER A 131 -12.58 -11.90 -13.89
CA SER A 131 -11.71 -10.92 -13.22
C SER A 131 -10.31 -11.42 -12.84
N ASP A 132 -9.94 -12.64 -13.27
CA ASP A 132 -8.65 -13.26 -12.97
C ASP A 132 -7.47 -12.36 -13.38
N ALA A 133 -6.70 -11.88 -12.38
CA ALA A 133 -5.47 -11.06 -12.46
C ALA A 133 -5.45 -9.83 -13.40
N ARG A 134 -6.48 -9.62 -14.23
CA ARG A 134 -6.57 -8.60 -15.28
C ARG A 134 -7.54 -7.49 -14.93
N SER A 135 -8.44 -7.71 -13.97
CA SER A 135 -9.27 -6.64 -13.37
C SER A 135 -8.51 -5.96 -12.23
N ALA A 136 -7.33 -5.44 -12.57
CA ALA A 136 -6.54 -4.59 -11.70
C ALA A 136 -7.25 -3.24 -11.58
N LEU A 137 -7.85 -2.95 -10.43
CA LEU A 137 -8.49 -1.68 -10.17
C LEU A 137 -7.52 -0.76 -9.45
N LEU A 138 -7.11 0.32 -10.12
CA LEU A 138 -6.15 1.27 -9.56
C LEU A 138 -6.84 2.18 -8.55
N HIS A 139 -6.28 2.29 -7.35
CA HIS A 139 -6.68 3.25 -6.32
C HIS A 139 -5.45 3.74 -5.58
N GLN A 140 -5.21 5.05 -5.50
CA GLN A 140 -4.07 5.61 -4.76
C GLN A 140 -2.70 4.98 -5.15
N GLY A 141 -2.50 4.66 -6.43
CA GLY A 141 -1.26 4.03 -6.92
C GLY A 141 -1.10 2.54 -6.59
N VAL A 142 -2.07 1.93 -5.90
CA VAL A 142 -2.14 0.48 -5.66
C VAL A 142 -3.21 -0.17 -6.52
N VAL A 143 -3.00 -1.44 -6.80
CA VAL A 143 -3.93 -2.29 -7.53
C VAL A 143 -4.74 -3.11 -6.54
N VAL A 144 -6.05 -3.04 -6.64
CA VAL A 144 -6.99 -3.96 -6.01
C VAL A 144 -7.34 -5.02 -7.04
N LEU A 145 -6.99 -6.28 -6.78
CA LEU A 145 -7.21 -7.36 -7.75
C LEU A 145 -7.77 -8.61 -7.08
N ARG A 146 -8.47 -9.42 -7.89
CA ARG A 146 -8.86 -10.78 -7.54
C ARG A 146 -7.69 -11.73 -7.77
N GLN A 147 -7.44 -12.58 -6.77
CA GLN A 147 -6.44 -13.63 -6.81
C GLN A 147 -7.00 -14.90 -6.17
N GLY A 148 -7.43 -15.85 -7.00
CA GLY A 148 -8.11 -17.05 -6.53
C GLY A 148 -9.43 -16.68 -5.83
N ASP A 149 -9.53 -17.04 -4.54
CA ASP A 149 -10.67 -16.78 -3.66
C ASP A 149 -10.55 -15.47 -2.86
N ARG A 150 -9.54 -14.64 -3.14
CA ARG A 150 -9.23 -13.43 -2.36
C ARG A 150 -9.15 -12.16 -3.18
N VAL A 151 -9.45 -11.05 -2.53
CA VAL A 151 -9.16 -9.68 -2.97
C VAL A 151 -7.87 -9.26 -2.28
N VAL A 152 -6.89 -8.82 -3.05
CA VAL A 152 -5.59 -8.36 -2.54
C VAL A 152 -5.33 -6.93 -2.97
N VAL A 153 -4.68 -6.18 -2.09
CA VAL A 153 -4.10 -4.88 -2.40
C VAL A 153 -2.61 -5.09 -2.67
N ALA A 154 -2.14 -4.60 -3.81
CA ALA A 154 -0.77 -4.75 -4.26
C ALA A 154 -0.24 -3.44 -4.82
N PRO A 155 1.07 -3.15 -4.70
CA PRO A 155 1.69 -2.11 -5.52
C PRO A 155 1.45 -2.40 -7.00
N GLN A 156 1.22 -1.35 -7.79
CA GLN A 156 1.17 -1.51 -9.24
C GLN A 156 2.54 -2.00 -9.73
N VAL A 157 2.60 -3.18 -10.36
CA VAL A 157 3.85 -3.72 -10.90
C VAL A 157 4.36 -2.79 -12.00
N GLN A 158 5.36 -1.98 -11.67
CA GLN A 158 6.11 -1.21 -12.64
C GLN A 158 7.14 -2.11 -13.32
N ALA A 159 7.17 -2.10 -14.65
CA ALA A 159 8.23 -2.74 -15.40
C ALA A 159 9.55 -2.02 -15.13
N PHE A 160 10.62 -2.78 -14.89
CA PHE A 160 11.96 -2.23 -14.78
C PHE A 160 12.97 -3.14 -15.49
N ARG A 161 14.03 -2.53 -15.99
CA ARG A 161 15.23 -3.21 -16.45
C ARG A 161 16.40 -2.33 -16.04
N ARG A 162 17.32 -2.91 -15.26
CA ARG A 162 18.54 -2.22 -14.80
C ARG A 162 19.73 -3.12 -15.09
N THR A 163 20.76 -2.57 -15.72
CA THR A 163 22.03 -3.27 -15.84
C THR A 163 22.75 -3.15 -14.50
N TRP A 164 23.17 -4.29 -13.96
CA TRP A 164 24.02 -4.35 -12.79
C TRP A 164 25.48 -4.35 -13.25
N ARG A 165 26.28 -3.47 -12.66
CA ARG A 165 27.70 -3.23 -13.00
C ARG A 165 28.63 -3.50 -11.80
N GLY A 166 28.14 -4.22 -10.80
CA GLY A 166 28.86 -4.47 -9.55
C GLY A 166 28.55 -3.49 -8.41
N GLU A 167 27.48 -2.69 -8.54
CA GLU A 167 27.02 -1.84 -7.45
C GLU A 167 26.56 -2.69 -6.26
N ASN A 168 26.83 -2.22 -5.03
CA ASN A 168 26.40 -2.89 -3.80
C ASN A 168 24.88 -2.80 -3.57
N ALA A 169 24.20 -1.87 -4.22
CA ALA A 169 22.75 -1.74 -4.18
C ALA A 169 22.22 -1.16 -5.50
N LEU A 170 21.06 -1.65 -5.92
CA LEU A 170 20.29 -1.11 -7.03
C LEU A 170 18.90 -0.69 -6.55
N ALA A 171 18.60 0.60 -6.69
CA ALA A 171 17.28 1.14 -6.42
C ALA A 171 16.30 0.70 -7.53
N LEU A 172 15.24 -0.01 -7.13
CA LEU A 172 14.17 -0.50 -8.00
C LEU A 172 12.83 0.12 -7.60
N PRO A 173 11.79 0.08 -8.46
CA PRO A 173 10.52 0.73 -8.16
C PRO A 173 9.82 0.28 -6.87
N HIS A 174 10.10 -0.93 -6.38
CA HIS A 174 9.43 -1.54 -5.24
C HIS A 174 10.36 -1.83 -4.06
N GLY A 175 11.56 -1.24 -4.04
CA GLY A 175 12.58 -1.49 -3.02
C GLY A 175 14.01 -1.53 -3.58
N ASP A 176 14.94 -1.94 -2.74
CA ASP A 176 16.36 -1.99 -3.07
C ASP A 176 16.82 -3.44 -3.18
N LEU A 177 17.53 -3.74 -4.28
CA LEU A 177 18.26 -4.99 -4.43
C LEU A 177 19.69 -4.79 -3.95
N VAL A 178 20.03 -5.42 -2.83
CA VAL A 178 21.35 -5.31 -2.19
C VAL A 178 22.21 -6.52 -2.57
N PHE A 179 23.49 -6.26 -2.82
CA PHE A 179 24.52 -7.23 -3.17
C PHE A 179 25.57 -7.24 -2.06
N ASP A 180 25.36 -8.09 -1.05
CA ASP A 180 26.25 -8.18 0.11
C ASP A 180 27.50 -8.99 -0.27
N THR A 181 28.69 -8.37 -0.24
CA THR A 181 29.95 -9.04 -0.59
C THR A 181 30.33 -10.05 0.49
N THR A 182 30.31 -11.33 0.16
CA THR A 182 30.63 -12.44 1.07
C THR A 182 31.55 -13.43 0.36
N PRO A 183 32.84 -13.54 0.75
CA PRO A 183 33.75 -14.51 0.17
C PRO A 183 33.20 -15.93 0.24
N GLY A 184 33.36 -16.67 -0.86
CA GLY A 184 32.91 -18.05 -0.99
C GLY A 184 31.41 -18.27 -1.10
N GLN A 185 30.57 -17.23 -1.05
CA GLN A 185 29.11 -17.36 -1.11
C GLN A 185 28.47 -16.58 -2.26
N GLY A 186 27.35 -17.09 -2.75
CA GLY A 186 26.49 -16.39 -3.71
C GLY A 186 27.02 -16.38 -5.15
N LEU A 187 26.84 -15.24 -5.82
CA LEU A 187 27.16 -15.02 -7.23
C LEU A 187 28.62 -14.65 -7.40
N ARG A 188 29.34 -15.28 -8.34
CA ARG A 188 30.74 -14.95 -8.65
C ARG A 188 30.89 -13.48 -9.05
N ALA A 189 31.92 -12.82 -8.53
CA ALA A 189 32.17 -11.40 -8.79
C ALA A 189 32.35 -11.06 -10.29
N GLU A 190 32.82 -12.00 -11.10
CA GLU A 190 33.01 -11.81 -12.55
C GLU A 190 31.72 -11.40 -13.28
N PHE A 191 30.54 -11.83 -12.81
CA PHE A 191 29.26 -11.48 -13.42
C PHE A 191 28.92 -9.99 -13.28
N ALA A 192 29.56 -9.27 -12.37
CA ALA A 192 29.41 -7.82 -12.23
C ALA A 192 29.80 -7.06 -13.51
N HIS A 193 30.68 -7.63 -14.33
CA HIS A 193 31.19 -7.01 -15.56
C HIS A 193 30.64 -7.64 -16.84
N GLN A 194 29.73 -8.62 -16.74
CA GLN A 194 29.18 -9.36 -17.88
C GLN A 194 27.82 -8.82 -18.36
N GLY A 195 27.50 -7.57 -18.06
CA GLY A 195 26.27 -6.93 -18.54
C GLY A 195 24.98 -7.55 -17.99
N CYS A 196 25.03 -8.15 -16.79
CA CYS A 196 23.85 -8.75 -16.17
C CYS A 196 22.74 -7.71 -15.97
N THR A 197 21.49 -8.15 -16.12
CA THR A 197 20.31 -7.28 -15.99
C THR A 197 19.37 -7.77 -14.90
N VAL A 198 18.85 -6.83 -14.13
CA VAL A 198 17.82 -7.04 -13.12
C VAL A 198 16.47 -6.67 -13.72
N VAL A 199 15.55 -7.62 -13.70
CA VAL A 199 14.18 -7.48 -14.25
C VAL A 199 13.15 -8.07 -13.28
N PRO A 200 11.85 -7.72 -13.40
CA PRO A 200 10.78 -8.45 -12.73
C PRO A 200 10.79 -9.93 -13.10
N CYS A 201 10.46 -10.81 -12.16
CA CYS A 201 10.44 -12.25 -12.36
C CYS A 201 9.55 -12.65 -13.56
N PRO A 202 10.15 -13.16 -14.65
CA PRO A 202 9.38 -13.56 -15.83
C PRO A 202 8.36 -14.66 -15.51
N ARG A 203 7.25 -14.68 -16.26
CA ARG A 203 6.31 -15.81 -16.21
C ARG A 203 7.01 -17.07 -16.70
N GLY A 204 6.89 -18.16 -15.94
CA GLY A 204 7.54 -19.43 -16.27
C GLY A 204 9.03 -19.53 -15.92
N ALA A 205 9.62 -18.51 -15.27
CA ALA A 205 11.01 -18.55 -14.84
C ALA A 205 11.30 -19.80 -13.97
N ARG A 206 12.40 -20.48 -14.27
CA ARG A 206 12.88 -21.65 -13.52
C ARG A 206 14.30 -21.41 -13.05
N LEU A 207 14.57 -21.75 -11.79
CA LEU A 207 15.91 -21.65 -11.19
C LEU A 207 16.45 -23.06 -10.95
N VAL A 208 17.63 -23.34 -11.48
CA VAL A 208 18.41 -24.54 -11.13
C VAL A 208 19.20 -24.21 -9.87
N LEU A 209 19.11 -25.05 -8.83
CA LEU A 209 19.80 -24.82 -7.56
C LEU A 209 21.01 -25.75 -7.34
N ALA A 210 21.08 -26.85 -8.09
CA ALA A 210 22.15 -27.83 -8.02
C ALA A 210 22.41 -28.42 -9.41
N SER A 211 23.68 -28.65 -9.75
CA SER A 211 24.09 -29.24 -11.02
C SER A 211 23.43 -30.59 -11.24
N GLY A 212 22.87 -30.81 -12.43
CA GLY A 212 22.18 -32.07 -12.78
C GLY A 212 20.75 -32.21 -12.25
N GLN A 213 20.22 -31.23 -11.51
CA GLN A 213 18.82 -31.24 -11.08
C GLN A 213 17.92 -30.42 -12.03
N PRO A 214 16.64 -30.81 -12.17
CA PRO A 214 15.70 -30.02 -12.95
C PRO A 214 15.48 -28.64 -12.32
N GLY A 215 15.41 -27.61 -13.14
CA GLY A 215 15.08 -26.26 -12.68
C GLY A 215 13.70 -26.24 -12.01
N ARG A 216 13.58 -25.59 -10.86
CA ARG A 216 12.32 -25.45 -10.13
C ARG A 216 11.63 -24.13 -10.49
N PRO A 217 10.29 -24.09 -10.61
CA PRO A 217 9.58 -22.84 -10.89
C PRO A 217 9.85 -21.79 -9.80
N VAL A 218 10.35 -20.62 -10.18
CA VAL A 218 10.71 -19.55 -9.22
C VAL A 218 9.51 -19.13 -8.38
N ARG A 219 8.33 -19.03 -8.98
CA ARG A 219 7.09 -18.68 -8.27
C ARG A 219 6.72 -19.66 -7.17
N GLU A 220 7.01 -20.95 -7.37
CA GLU A 220 6.76 -21.97 -6.36
C GLU A 220 7.78 -21.86 -5.22
N LEU A 221 9.05 -21.62 -5.54
CA LEU A 221 10.08 -21.36 -4.54
C LEU A 221 9.75 -20.13 -3.69
N LEU A 222 9.35 -19.01 -4.32
CA LEU A 222 8.91 -17.79 -3.64
C LEU A 222 7.69 -18.07 -2.74
N ARG A 223 6.74 -18.89 -3.20
CA ARG A 223 5.59 -19.33 -2.38
C ARG A 223 6.03 -20.06 -1.12
N GLN A 224 6.98 -20.98 -1.25
CA GLN A 224 7.51 -21.77 -0.12
C GLN A 224 8.24 -20.88 0.89
N HIS A 225 8.85 -19.78 0.45
CA HIS A 225 9.53 -18.80 1.30
C HIS A 225 8.59 -17.69 1.82
N GLY A 226 7.27 -17.91 1.76
CA GLY A 226 6.28 -16.97 2.32
C GLY A 226 6.12 -15.67 1.52
N VAL A 227 6.71 -15.55 0.34
CA VAL A 227 6.58 -14.33 -0.48
C VAL A 227 5.13 -14.19 -0.94
N PRO A 228 4.46 -13.06 -0.63
CA PRO A 228 3.09 -12.81 -1.06
C PRO A 228 2.96 -12.89 -2.58
N VAL A 229 1.84 -13.39 -3.07
CA VAL A 229 1.64 -13.64 -4.50
C VAL A 229 1.82 -12.36 -5.34
N TRP A 230 1.36 -11.21 -4.85
CA TRP A 230 1.56 -9.92 -5.52
C TRP A 230 3.03 -9.55 -5.70
N ALA A 231 3.88 -9.89 -4.72
CA ALA A 231 5.31 -9.58 -4.77
C ALA A 231 6.05 -10.47 -5.76
N ARG A 232 5.50 -11.65 -6.11
CA ARG A 232 6.18 -12.61 -7.00
C ARG A 232 6.30 -12.11 -8.43
N ASP A 233 5.36 -11.31 -8.90
CA ASP A 233 5.40 -10.72 -10.26
C ASP A 233 6.39 -9.56 -10.34
N ALA A 234 6.57 -8.83 -9.24
CA ALA A 234 7.52 -7.73 -9.13
C ALA A 234 8.90 -8.15 -8.60
N TRP A 235 9.07 -9.42 -8.18
CA TRP A 235 10.28 -9.88 -7.52
C TRP A 235 11.47 -9.72 -8.45
N PRO A 236 12.54 -9.02 -8.03
CA PRO A 236 13.69 -8.81 -8.90
C PRO A 236 14.46 -10.10 -9.07
N VAL A 237 14.84 -10.38 -10.31
CA VAL A 237 15.69 -11.51 -10.65
C VAL A 237 16.87 -11.03 -11.47
N LEU A 238 18.04 -11.65 -11.29
CA LEU A 238 19.24 -11.35 -12.06
C LEU A 238 19.36 -12.30 -13.25
N GLN A 239 19.42 -11.73 -14.45
CA GLN A 239 19.58 -12.44 -15.71
C GLN A 239 20.92 -12.09 -16.37
N GLY A 240 21.63 -13.11 -16.83
CA GLY A 240 22.74 -12.97 -17.77
C GLY A 240 22.28 -13.26 -19.19
N GLU A 241 23.23 -13.35 -20.13
CA GLU A 241 22.95 -13.68 -21.53
C GLU A 241 22.33 -15.08 -21.68
N ALA A 242 22.84 -16.06 -20.92
CA ALA A 242 22.40 -17.46 -21.00
C ALA A 242 21.12 -17.77 -20.21
N GLY A 243 20.58 -16.81 -19.44
CA GLY A 243 19.34 -16.99 -18.68
C GLY A 243 19.40 -16.50 -17.23
N LEU A 244 18.59 -17.12 -16.38
CA LEU A 244 18.41 -16.72 -14.98
C LEU A 244 19.59 -17.16 -14.11
N LEU A 245 20.34 -16.20 -13.56
CA LEU A 245 21.53 -16.45 -12.76
C LEU A 245 21.25 -16.51 -11.26
N ALA A 246 20.40 -15.62 -10.74
CA ALA A 246 20.15 -15.55 -9.31
C ALA A 246 18.75 -15.00 -9.00
N VAL A 247 18.19 -15.49 -7.90
CA VAL A 247 16.96 -14.95 -7.30
C VAL A 247 17.23 -14.63 -5.83
N PRO A 248 17.06 -13.37 -5.39
CA PRO A 248 17.34 -12.95 -4.01
C PRO A 248 16.54 -13.78 -3.01
N GLY A 249 17.20 -14.21 -1.94
CA GLY A 249 16.60 -15.06 -0.89
C GLY A 249 16.31 -16.50 -1.29
N LEU A 250 16.53 -16.91 -2.55
CA LEU A 250 16.33 -18.30 -3.00
C LEU A 250 17.64 -18.99 -3.39
N GLY A 251 18.53 -18.28 -4.09
CA GLY A 251 19.84 -18.81 -4.45
C GLY A 251 20.34 -18.39 -5.83
N VAL A 252 21.47 -19.00 -6.20
CA VAL A 252 22.23 -18.73 -7.42
C VAL A 252 22.38 -20.03 -8.22
N ALA A 253 22.25 -19.92 -9.54
CA ALA A 253 22.44 -21.01 -10.49
C ALA A 253 23.86 -21.61 -10.35
N PRO A 254 24.03 -22.94 -10.45
CA PRO A 254 25.31 -23.60 -10.21
C PRO A 254 26.48 -23.06 -11.04
N GLU A 255 26.21 -22.70 -12.29
CA GLU A 255 27.18 -22.11 -13.23
C GLU A 255 27.69 -20.73 -12.79
N ALA A 256 26.87 -19.99 -12.06
CA ALA A 256 27.16 -18.64 -11.60
C ALA A 256 27.61 -18.57 -10.14
N ARG A 257 27.56 -19.70 -9.42
CA ARG A 257 27.89 -19.79 -7.99
C ARG A 257 29.40 -19.70 -7.76
N THR A 258 29.79 -19.05 -6.66
CA THR A 258 31.18 -18.99 -6.18
C THR A 258 31.83 -20.37 -6.08
N ARG A 259 33.15 -20.40 -6.29
CA ARG A 259 34.00 -21.58 -6.12
C ARG A 259 35.10 -21.25 -5.11
N GLY A 260 35.28 -22.09 -4.09
CA GLY A 260 36.26 -21.86 -3.03
C GLY A 260 36.01 -20.56 -2.25
N GLU A 261 37.07 -19.85 -1.88
CA GLU A 261 37.01 -18.57 -1.14
C GLU A 261 36.93 -17.33 -2.05
N ALA A 262 36.65 -17.50 -3.34
CA ALA A 262 36.57 -16.39 -4.28
C ALA A 262 35.49 -15.36 -3.86
N PRO A 263 35.69 -14.06 -4.13
CA PRO A 263 34.71 -13.04 -3.80
C PRO A 263 33.38 -13.31 -4.52
N GLY A 264 32.29 -13.19 -3.76
CA GLY A 264 30.94 -13.34 -4.28
C GLY A 264 29.94 -12.40 -3.65
N TYR A 265 28.77 -12.34 -4.26
CA TYR A 265 27.66 -11.48 -3.86
C TYR A 265 26.46 -12.31 -3.43
N VAL A 266 26.00 -12.08 -2.21
CA VAL A 266 24.73 -12.60 -1.71
C VAL A 266 23.66 -11.56 -2.00
N LEU A 267 22.68 -11.93 -2.82
CA LEU A 267 21.60 -11.04 -3.22
C LEU A 267 20.49 -11.05 -2.18
N ARG A 268 20.13 -9.86 -1.71
CA ARG A 268 19.05 -9.64 -0.75
C ARG A 268 18.07 -8.60 -1.28
N TRP A 269 16.80 -8.95 -1.29
CA TRP A 269 15.74 -8.02 -1.65
C TRP A 269 15.23 -7.31 -0.40
N VAL A 270 15.23 -5.98 -0.42
CA VAL A 270 14.69 -5.12 0.63
C VAL A 270 13.49 -4.39 0.05
N PRO A 271 12.25 -4.90 0.24
CA PRO A 271 11.05 -4.24 -0.25
C PRO A 271 10.96 -2.83 0.34
N ALA A 272 10.57 -1.85 -0.49
CA ALA A 272 10.16 -0.56 0.03
C ALA A 272 9.01 -0.78 1.03
N PRO A 273 8.97 -0.04 2.15
CA PRO A 273 7.80 -0.09 3.01
C PRO A 273 6.57 0.16 2.15
N THR A 274 5.53 -0.67 2.31
CA THR A 274 4.20 -0.41 1.76
C THR A 274 3.58 0.77 2.52
N THR A 275 4.23 1.93 2.47
CA THR A 275 3.61 3.19 2.81
C THR A 275 2.66 3.51 1.67
N GLY A 276 1.35 3.45 1.96
CA GLY A 276 0.42 4.38 1.33
C GLY A 276 1.01 5.80 1.41
N PRO A 277 0.66 6.71 0.49
CA PRO A 277 1.37 7.97 0.29
C PRO A 277 1.68 8.65 1.62
N SER A 278 2.97 8.70 1.96
CA SER A 278 3.49 9.43 3.10
C SER A 278 3.10 10.89 2.92
N TYR A 279 2.07 11.34 3.65
CA TYR A 279 1.87 12.76 3.88
C TYR A 279 2.97 13.21 4.84
N ALA A 280 4.15 13.45 4.28
CA ALA A 280 5.17 14.29 4.89
C ALA A 280 4.61 15.73 4.92
N GLY A 281 3.96 16.05 6.03
CA GLY A 281 3.48 17.39 6.37
C GLY A 281 3.87 17.72 7.81
N SER A 282 5.17 17.68 8.08
CA SER A 282 5.76 18.32 9.25
C SER A 282 5.37 19.80 9.27
N LYS A 283 4.63 20.22 10.29
CA LYS A 283 5.06 21.30 11.18
C LYS A 283 4.61 20.96 12.60
N ALA A 284 5.46 20.20 13.29
CA ALA A 284 5.65 20.46 14.71
C ALA A 284 6.39 21.80 14.81
N SER A 285 5.78 22.78 15.45
CA SER A 285 6.48 23.95 15.96
C SER A 285 6.06 24.13 17.39
N ARG A 286 7.09 24.39 18.19
CA ARG A 286 7.12 24.54 19.64
C ARG A 286 6.07 25.53 20.16
#